data_AF-W6U9X8-F1
#
_entry.id   AF-W6U9X8-F1
#
_cell.length_a   1.000
_cell.length_b   1.000
_cell.length_c   1.000
_cell.angle_alpha   90.00
_cell.angle_beta   90.00
_cell.angle_gamma   90.00
#
_symmetry.space_group_name_H-M   'P 1'
#
loop_
_entity.id
_entity.type
_entity.pdbx_description
1 polymer ?
#
loop_
_entity_poly.entity_id
_entity_poly.type
_entity_poly.pdbx_seq_one_letter_code
_entity_poly.pdbx_strand_id
1 'polypeptide(L)' 'MSSVKVAVRVRPFNKREVGLRSKRVISMSGNTTTICKADAEESTSKTFQFDYSYWSHTDVSPSYITRLN' A
#
# COMPACT_ATOMS: atom_id res chain seq x y z
N MET A 1 10.38 -21.80 -9.72
CA MET A 1 9.32 -21.02 -9.05
C MET A 1 9.09 -21.62 -7.67
N SER A 2 9.03 -20.79 -6.62
CA SER A 2 8.68 -21.24 -5.26
C SER A 2 7.24 -21.76 -5.23
N SER A 3 6.95 -22.76 -4.38
CA SER A 3 5.58 -23.25 -4.15
C SER A 3 4.72 -22.26 -3.37
N VAL A 4 5.35 -21.35 -2.63
CA VAL A 4 4.68 -20.30 -1.86
C VAL A 4 4.68 -19.01 -2.67
N LYS A 5 3.48 -18.42 -2.82
CA LYS A 5 3.29 -17.05 -3.33
C LYS A 5 2.87 -16.11 -2.22
N VAL A 6 3.41 -14.91 -2.22
CA VAL A 6 3.15 -13.86 -1.22
C VAL A 6 2.52 -12.65 -1.89
N ALA A 7 1.43 -12.16 -1.29
CA ALA A 7 0.74 -10.95 -1.72
C ALA A 7 0.63 -9.95 -0.59
N VAL A 8 0.70 -8.67 -0.94
CA VAL A 8 0.44 -7.56 -0.02
C VAL A 8 -0.65 -6.65 -0.58
N ARG A 9 -1.40 -5.98 0.30
CA ARG A 9 -2.52 -5.11 -0.09
C ARG A 9 -2.57 -3.85 0.76
N VAL A 10 -2.63 -2.68 0.13
CA VAL A 10 -2.82 -1.40 0.82
C VAL A 10 -4.32 -1.08 0.88
N ARG A 11 -4.84 -0.90 2.08
CA ARG A 11 -6.23 -0.48 2.33
C ARG A 11 -6.39 1.05 2.28
N PRO A 12 -7.61 1.57 2.08
CA PRO A 12 -7.91 2.98 2.32
C PRO A 12 -7.69 3.37 3.79
N PHE A 13 -7.58 4.68 4.04
CA PHE A 13 -7.62 5.19 5.40
C PHE A 13 -8.96 4.90 6.07
N ASN A 14 -8.93 4.57 7.35
CA ASN A 14 -10.10 4.45 8.19
C ASN A 14 -10.51 5.82 8.77
N LYS A 15 -11.67 5.88 9.44
CA LYS A 15 -12.22 7.14 10.01
C LYS A 15 -11.24 7.85 10.95
N ARG A 16 -10.47 7.11 11.74
CA ARG A 16 -9.49 7.68 12.68
C ARG A 16 -8.32 8.33 11.94
N GLU A 17 -7.78 7.65 10.94
CA GLU A 17 -6.65 8.16 10.14
C GLU A 17 -7.05 9.41 9.35
N VAL A 18 -8.27 9.42 8.80
CA VAL A 18 -8.86 10.61 8.15
C VAL A 18 -9.04 11.75 9.16
N GLY A 19 -9.61 11.48 10.34
CA GLY A 19 -9.83 12.47 11.39
C GLY A 19 -8.52 13.09 11.92
N LEU A 20 -7.43 12.32 11.94
CA LEU A 20 -6.10 12.78 12.33
C LEU A 20 -5.28 13.35 11.16
N ARG A 21 -5.86 13.45 9.95
CA ARG A 21 -5.15 13.90 8.73
C ARG A 21 -3.82 13.17 8.52
N SER A 22 -3.84 11.85 8.74
CA SER A 22 -2.65 11.01 8.65
C SER A 22 -2.07 11.03 7.24
N LYS A 23 -0.73 11.11 7.14
CA LYS A 23 -0.04 11.08 5.84
C LYS A 23 0.10 9.66 5.34
N ARG A 24 -0.01 9.47 4.02
CA ARG A 24 0.27 8.20 3.36
C ARG A 24 1.77 7.98 3.28
N VAL A 25 2.23 6.85 3.82
CA VAL A 25 3.64 6.47 3.92
C VAL A 25 4.02 5.28 3.03
N ILE A 26 3.11 4.81 2.18
CA ILE A 26 3.30 3.61 1.36
C ILE A 26 2.87 3.87 -0.08
N SER A 27 3.68 3.46 -1.04
CA SER A 27 3.41 3.48 -2.49
C SER A 27 3.62 2.10 -3.09
N MET A 28 3.00 1.84 -4.24
CA MET A 28 3.16 0.61 -5.00
C MET A 28 3.34 0.93 -6.49
N SER A 29 4.19 0.16 -7.16
CA SER A 29 4.38 0.17 -8.61
C SER A 29 4.57 -1.26 -9.10
N GLY A 30 3.61 -1.77 -9.87
CA GLY A 30 3.57 -3.19 -10.26
C GLY A 30 3.63 -4.10 -9.02
N ASN A 31 4.64 -4.96 -8.98
CA ASN A 31 4.90 -5.91 -7.90
C ASN A 31 5.71 -5.35 -6.72
N THR A 32 6.10 -4.08 -6.81
CA THR A 32 7.00 -3.42 -5.87
C THR A 32 6.20 -2.55 -4.90
N THR A 33 6.52 -2.65 -3.61
CA THR A 33 5.95 -1.85 -2.53
C THR A 33 7.04 -1.06 -1.83
N THR A 34 6.87 0.25 -1.70
CA THR A 34 7.82 1.14 -1.03
C THR A 34 7.17 1.79 0.18
N ILE A 35 7.84 1.70 1.34
CA ILE A 35 7.43 2.32 2.60
C ILE A 35 8.42 3.43 2.93
N CYS A 36 7.91 4.64 3.12
CA CYS A 36 8.68 5.83 3.50
C CYS A 36 8.39 6.17 4.96
N LYS A 37 9.40 6.62 5.72
CA LYS A 37 9.16 7.12 7.07
C LYS A 37 8.51 8.50 7.00
N ALA A 38 7.46 8.73 7.79
CA ALA A 38 6.86 10.05 7.89
C ALA A 38 7.91 11.07 8.38
N ASP A 39 8.07 12.15 7.63
CA ASP A 39 8.95 13.29 7.94
C ASP A 39 10.46 12.98 7.96
N ALA A 40 10.89 11.94 7.23
CA ALA A 40 12.30 11.66 6.99
C ALA A 40 12.70 11.95 5.54
N GLU A 41 13.97 12.24 5.32
CA GLU A 41 14.55 12.39 3.98
C GLU A 41 14.34 11.12 3.14
N GLU A 42 14.22 11.28 1.83
CA GLU A 42 13.90 10.24 0.83
C GLU A 42 14.84 9.01 0.91
N SER A 43 16.04 9.22 1.47
CA SER A 43 17.08 8.23 1.76
C SER A 43 16.68 7.14 2.78
N THR A 44 15.55 7.29 3.48
CA THR A 44 15.08 6.32 4.50
C THR A 44 13.96 5.39 4.04
N SER A 45 13.63 5.42 2.75
CA SER A 45 12.62 4.52 2.18
C SER A 45 13.10 3.06 2.12
N LYS A 46 12.17 2.12 2.31
CA LYS A 46 12.42 0.68 2.17
C LYS A 46 11.51 0.13 1.07
N THR A 47 12.11 -0.59 0.13
CA THR A 47 11.43 -1.16 -1.02
C THR A 47 11.44 -2.69 -0.94
N PHE A 48 10.29 -3.29 -1.21
CA PHE A 48 10.04 -4.73 -1.13
C PHE A 48 9.40 -5.21 -2.44
N GLN A 49 9.70 -6.43 -2.83
CA GLN A 49 9.13 -7.07 -4.02
C GLN A 49 8.37 -8.33 -3.63
N PHE A 50 7.17 -8.51 -4.18
CA PHE A 50 6.26 -9.62 -3.89
C PHE A 50 5.71 -10.24 -5.18
N ASP A 51 5.11 -11.43 -5.08
CA ASP A 51 4.40 -12.03 -6.22
C ASP A 51 3.19 -11.21 -6.65
N TYR A 52 2.56 -10.47 -5.71
CA TYR A 52 1.48 -9.52 -5.98
C TYR A 52 1.49 -8.33 -5.01
N SER A 53 1.28 -7.11 -5.52
CA SER A 53 1.08 -5.91 -4.71
C SER A 53 -0.22 -5.21 -5.12
N TYR A 54 -1.24 -5.26 -4.26
CA TYR A 54 -2.57 -4.73 -4.54
C TYR A 54 -2.76 -3.33 -3.96
N TRP A 55 -2.91 -2.34 -4.85
CA TRP A 55 -3.25 -0.99 -4.45
C TRP A 55 -4.75 -0.82 -4.33
N SER A 56 -5.33 -0.91 -3.13
CA SER A 56 -6.75 -0.61 -2.90
C SER A 56 -6.96 0.67 -2.09
N HIS A 57 -5.99 1.57 -2.07
CA HIS A 57 -6.05 2.77 -1.21
C HIS A 57 -6.99 3.86 -1.75
N THR A 58 -7.18 3.91 -3.08
CA THR A 58 -8.00 4.91 -3.77
C THR A 58 -9.01 4.24 -4.68
N ASP A 59 -10.19 4.84 -4.81
CA ASP A 59 -11.35 4.30 -5.54
C ASP A 59 -11.11 4.10 -7.05
N VAL A 60 -10.05 4.72 -7.57
CA VAL A 60 -9.66 4.67 -8.99
C VAL A 60 -8.82 3.44 -9.35
N SER A 61 -8.44 2.61 -8.39
CA SER A 61 -7.60 1.44 -8.67
C SER A 61 -8.41 0.28 -9.24
N PRO A 62 -7.92 -0.41 -10.29
CA PRO A 62 -8.55 -1.63 -10.81
C PRO A 62 -8.69 -2.75 -9.76
N SER A 63 -7.88 -2.72 -8.69
CA SER A 63 -7.93 -3.67 -7.57
C SER A 63 -8.59 -3.08 -6.32
N TYR A 64 -9.36 -2.01 -6.48
CA TYR A 64 -10.15 -1.42 -5.40
C TYR A 64 -11.27 -2.38 -5.02
N ILE A 65 -11.20 -2.95 -3.81
CA ILE A 65 -12.32 -3.71 -3.25
C ILE A 65 -13.13 -2.73 -2.42
N THR A 66 -14.16 -2.16 -3.04
CA THR A 66 -15.37 -1.81 -2.30
C THR A 66 -15.82 -3.09 -1.59
N ARG A 67 -16.13 -3.01 -0.29
CA ARG A 67 -16.78 -4.12 0.39
C ARG A 67 -18.02 -4.50 -0.43
N LEU A 68 -18.04 -5.70 -1.01
CA LEU A 68 -19.27 -6.30 -1.48
C LEU A 68 -20.07 -6.70 -0.24
N ASN A 69 -21.25 -6.10 -0.14
CA ASN A 69 -22.35 -6.26 0.83
C ASN A 69 -22.14 -5.65 2.23
#